data_AF-A0A0J6V2K8-F1
#
_entry.id   AF-A0A0J6V2K8-F1
#
_cell.length_a   1.000
_cell.length_b   1.000
_cell.length_c   1.000
_cell.angle_alpha   90.00
_cell.angle_beta   90.00
_cell.angle_gamma   90.00
#
_symmetry.space_group_name_H-M   'P 1'
#
loop_
_entity.id
_entity.type
_entity.pdbx_description
1 polymer ?
#
loop_
_entity_poly.entity_id
_entity_poly.type
_entity_poly.pdbx_seq_one_letter_code
_entity_poly.pdbx_strand_id
1 'polypeptide(L)'
;MSFRDLPALVTRREEALTLLEALASGVDEREFAPFVTALTSPEDEQAVAIMRGSGNEMSMRVQLGALLSGAGLVTNEEVFQALDARRARAKGAMA
;
A
#
# COMPACT_ATOMS: atom_id res chain seq x y z
N MET A 1 -12.13 -5.97 10.82
CA MET A 1 -12.86 -5.03 9.94
C MET A 1 -12.45 -5.33 8.50
N SER A 2 -13.33 -5.23 7.51
CA SER A 2 -12.89 -5.38 6.11
C SER A 2 -12.23 -4.10 5.65
N PHE A 3 -11.14 -4.18 4.88
CA PHE A 3 -10.52 -2.98 4.31
C PHE A 3 -11.47 -2.24 3.35
N ARG A 4 -12.46 -2.94 2.78
CA ARG A 4 -13.49 -2.36 1.90
C ARG A 4 -14.47 -1.45 2.63
N ASP A 5 -14.55 -1.55 3.96
CA ASP A 5 -15.40 -0.71 4.79
C ASP A 5 -14.68 0.56 5.27
N LEU A 6 -13.39 0.71 4.95
CA LEU A 6 -12.59 1.86 5.35
C LEU A 6 -12.89 3.09 4.49
N PRO A 7 -12.79 4.31 5.07
CA PRO A 7 -12.74 5.51 4.26
C PRO A 7 -11.50 5.49 3.36
N ALA A 8 -11.61 6.04 2.14
CA ALA A 8 -10.47 6.13 1.22
C ALA A 8 -9.31 6.95 1.81
N LEU A 9 -9.63 8.04 2.51
CA LEU A 9 -8.64 8.80 3.28
C LEU A 9 -8.46 8.17 4.65
N VAL A 10 -7.40 7.37 4.76
CA VAL A 10 -6.98 6.74 6.01
C VAL A 10 -6.19 7.73 6.84
N THR A 11 -6.59 7.92 8.10
CA THR A 11 -5.99 8.91 9.02
C THR A 11 -5.60 8.30 10.36
N ARG A 12 -5.97 7.05 10.61
CA ARG A 12 -5.70 6.34 11.87
C ARG A 12 -4.81 5.14 11.63
N ARG A 13 -4.00 4.83 12.64
CA ARG A 13 -3.10 3.67 12.63
C ARG A 13 -3.83 2.34 12.43
N GLU A 14 -4.98 2.14 13.07
CA GLU A 14 -5.77 0.90 12.95
C GLU A 14 -6.27 0.65 11.51
N GLU A 15 -6.65 1.72 10.81
CA GLU A 15 -7.07 1.67 9.41
C GLU A 15 -5.87 1.31 8.51
N ALA A 16 -4.71 1.89 8.78
CA ALA A 16 -3.46 1.58 8.07
C ALA A 16 -3.01 0.13 8.28
N LEU A 17 -3.11 -0.39 9.51
CA LEU A 17 -2.82 -1.79 9.80
C LEU A 17 -3.79 -2.73 9.07
N THR A 18 -5.08 -2.38 9.00
CA THR A 18 -6.08 -3.14 8.24
C THR A 18 -5.73 -3.21 6.74
N LEU A 19 -5.18 -2.13 6.17
CA LEU A 19 -4.69 -2.12 4.79
C LEU A 19 -3.43 -2.99 4.61
N LEU A 20 -2.50 -2.97 5.57
CA LEU A 20 -1.31 -3.84 5.53
C LEU A 20 -1.69 -5.33 5.65
N GLU A 21 -2.67 -5.68 6.48
CA GLU A 21 -3.22 -7.03 6.57
C GLU A 21 -3.85 -7.48 5.25
N ALA A 22 -4.63 -6.61 4.59
CA ALA A 22 -5.19 -6.89 3.26
C ALA A 22 -4.10 -7.07 2.20
N LEU A 23 -3.04 -6.26 2.24
CA LEU A 23 -1.87 -6.41 1.37
C LEU A 23 -1.21 -7.78 1.58
N ALA A 24 -0.97 -8.16 2.84
CA ALA A 24 -0.33 -9.41 3.24
C ALA A 24 -1.18 -10.65 2.87
N SER A 25 -2.51 -10.53 2.94
CA SER A 25 -3.45 -11.61 2.63
C SER A 25 -3.55 -11.95 1.15
N GLY A 26 -2.99 -11.12 0.27
CA GLY A 26 -2.94 -11.38 -1.16
C GLY A 26 -3.96 -10.62 -2.00
N VAL A 27 -4.66 -9.62 -1.44
CA VAL A 27 -5.62 -8.78 -2.17
C VAL A 27 -5.01 -8.21 -3.46
N ASP A 28 -5.83 -8.09 -4.52
CA ASP A 28 -5.43 -7.48 -5.79
C ASP A 28 -4.98 -6.04 -5.54
N GLU A 29 -3.84 -5.65 -6.10
CA GLU A 29 -3.29 -4.32 -5.89
C GLU A 29 -4.18 -3.19 -6.44
N ARG A 30 -5.06 -3.48 -7.41
CA ARG A 30 -6.02 -2.52 -7.96
C ARG A 30 -7.05 -2.05 -6.93
N GLU A 31 -7.36 -2.89 -5.95
CA GLU A 31 -8.28 -2.57 -4.84
C GLU A 31 -7.70 -1.47 -3.93
N PHE A 32 -6.38 -1.22 -4.01
CA PHE A 32 -5.74 -0.17 -3.23
C PHE A 32 -5.74 1.22 -3.89
N ALA A 33 -6.17 1.31 -5.16
CA ALA A 33 -6.13 2.56 -5.90
C ALA A 33 -6.84 3.74 -5.19
N PRO A 34 -8.03 3.57 -4.59
CA PRO A 34 -8.70 4.68 -3.91
C PRO A 34 -7.90 5.23 -2.72
N PHE A 35 -7.23 4.37 -1.96
CA PHE A 35 -6.42 4.75 -0.80
C PHE A 35 -5.13 5.44 -1.24
N VAL A 36 -4.47 4.89 -2.27
CA VAL A 36 -3.25 5.50 -2.83
C VAL A 36 -3.57 6.88 -3.38
N THR A 37 -4.63 7.05 -4.17
CA THR A 37 -5.04 8.35 -4.69
C THR A 37 -5.37 9.34 -3.57
N ALA A 38 -6.10 8.92 -2.53
CA ALA A 38 -6.47 9.82 -1.43
C ALA A 38 -5.27 10.24 -0.55
N LEU A 39 -4.25 9.39 -0.42
CA LEU A 39 -3.06 9.66 0.39
C LEU A 39 -1.94 10.37 -0.39
N THR A 40 -1.97 10.34 -1.73
CA THR A 40 -0.95 10.97 -2.56
C THR A 40 -1.12 12.50 -2.50
N SER A 41 -0.09 13.20 -2.07
CA SER A 41 -0.10 14.67 -2.08
C SER A 41 0.02 15.20 -3.52
N PRO A 42 -0.41 16.44 -3.81
CA PRO A 42 -0.21 17.05 -5.13
C PRO A 42 1.27 17.08 -5.58
N GLU A 43 2.20 17.19 -4.64
CA GLU A 43 3.65 17.17 -4.91
C GLU A 43 4.11 15.75 -5.30
N ASP A 44 3.59 14.74 -4.60
CA ASP A 44 3.88 13.33 -4.90
C ASP A 44 3.26 12.90 -6.24
N GLU A 45 2.12 13.47 -6.65
CA GLU A 45 1.52 13.17 -7.97
C GLU A 45 2.49 13.48 -9.11
N GLN A 46 3.24 14.59 -9.01
CA GLN A 46 4.23 14.95 -10.01
C GLN A 46 5.40 13.95 -10.01
N ALA A 47 5.89 13.55 -8.83
CA ALA A 47 6.94 12.54 -8.72
C ALA A 47 6.49 11.19 -9.31
N VAL A 48 5.27 10.75 -9.01
CA VAL A 48 4.67 9.53 -9.56
C VAL A 48 4.56 9.60 -11.08
N ALA A 49 4.13 10.75 -11.63
CA ALA A 49 4.04 10.95 -13.08
C ALA A 49 5.41 10.84 -13.77
N ILE A 50 6.47 11.40 -13.17
CA ILE A 50 7.84 11.30 -13.67
C ILE A 50 8.35 9.85 -13.60
N MET A 51 8.13 9.16 -12.47
CA MET A 51 8.53 7.77 -12.29
C MET A 51 7.85 6.86 -13.31
N ARG A 52 6.55 7.07 -13.55
CA ARG A 52 5.80 6.36 -14.59
C ARG A 52 6.35 6.65 -15.99
N GLY A 53 6.59 7.92 -16.33
CA GLY A 53 7.15 8.32 -17.63
C GLY A 53 8.56 7.76 -17.90
N SER A 54 9.32 7.48 -16.84
CA SER A 54 10.68 6.90 -16.94
C SER A 54 10.73 5.37 -16.84
N GLY A 55 9.57 4.69 -16.71
CA GLY A 55 9.52 3.24 -16.56
C GLY A 55 9.97 2.73 -15.18
N ASN A 56 10.12 3.62 -14.19
CA ASN A 56 10.49 3.29 -12.81
C ASN A 56 9.26 3.31 -11.88
N GLU A 57 8.08 3.00 -12.41
CA GLU A 57 6.85 2.98 -11.63
C GLU A 57 6.92 1.92 -10.52
N MET A 58 6.56 2.34 -9.31
CA MET A 58 6.43 1.43 -8.18
C MET A 58 5.11 0.68 -8.27
N SER A 59 5.09 -0.59 -7.85
CA SER A 59 3.82 -1.30 -7.68
C SER A 59 2.95 -0.57 -6.66
N MET A 60 1.64 -0.58 -6.87
CA MET A 60 0.67 0.11 -6.02
C MET A 60 0.73 -0.35 -4.55
N ARG A 61 1.12 -1.61 -4.31
CA ARG A 61 1.37 -2.16 -2.97
C ARG A 61 2.53 -1.48 -2.25
N VAL A 62 3.63 -1.26 -2.96
CA VAL A 62 4.83 -0.60 -2.40
C VAL A 62 4.55 0.89 -2.21
N GLN A 63 3.85 1.52 -3.16
CA GLN A 63 3.42 2.91 -3.03
C GLN A 63 2.50 3.12 -1.83
N LEU A 64 1.51 2.24 -1.62
CA LEU A 64 0.62 2.30 -0.45
C LEU A 64 1.43 2.22 0.86
N GLY A 65 2.35 1.26 0.97
CA GLY A 65 3.19 1.12 2.15
C GLY A 65 4.03 2.37 2.43
N ALA A 66 4.63 2.96 1.37
CA ALA A 66 5.40 4.19 1.48
C ALA A 66 4.55 5.38 1.95
N LEU A 67 3.33 5.53 1.41
CA LEU A 67 2.40 6.60 1.80
C LEU A 67 1.94 6.46 3.25
N LEU A 68 1.58 5.26 3.70
CA LEU A 68 1.15 5.01 5.09
C LEU A 68 2.28 5.27 6.10
N SER A 69 3.53 4.91 5.75
CA SER A 69 4.71 5.19 6.55
C SER A 69 5.08 6.68 6.55
N GLY A 70 5.02 7.33 5.39
CA GLY A 70 5.25 8.76 5.24
C GLY A 70 4.24 9.62 6.01
N ALA A 71 2.99 9.16 6.11
CA ALA A 71 1.95 9.76 6.94
C ALA A 71 2.12 9.47 8.46
N GLY A 72 3.11 8.67 8.86
CA GLY A 72 3.38 8.31 10.25
C GLY A 72 2.35 7.35 10.87
N LEU A 73 1.54 6.68 10.06
CA LEU A 73 0.49 5.77 10.54
C LEU A 73 1.05 4.38 10.91
N VAL A 74 2.10 3.96 10.21
CA VAL A 74 2.83 2.70 10.38
C VAL A 74 4.33 2.93 10.25
N THR A 75 5.13 1.96 10.67
CA THR A 75 6.59 2.00 10.49
C THR A 75 6.99 1.35 9.17
N ASN A 76 8.19 1.66 8.67
CA ASN A 76 8.78 0.95 7.52
C ASN A 76 8.93 -0.56 7.79
N GLU A 77 9.19 -0.94 9.04
CA GLU A 77 9.32 -2.36 9.42
C GLU A 77 7.98 -3.10 9.23
N GLU A 78 6.87 -2.50 9.66
CA GLU A 78 5.53 -3.07 9.48
C GLU A 78 5.17 -3.23 8.00
N VAL A 79 5.56 -2.25 7.18
CA VAL A 79 5.40 -2.31 5.72
C VAL A 79 6.21 -3.45 5.11
N PHE A 80 7.49 -3.58 5.47
CA PHE A 80 8.34 -4.66 4.97
C PHE A 80 7.82 -6.04 5.38
N GLN A 81 7.38 -6.20 6.63
CA GLN A 81 6.78 -7.44 7.12
C GLN A 81 5.53 -7.82 6.31
N ALA A 82 4.65 -6.87 6.00
CA ALA A 82 3.46 -7.13 5.19
C ALA A 82 3.80 -7.56 3.75
N LEU A 83 4.78 -6.91 3.12
CA LEU A 83 5.26 -7.26 1.78
C LEU A 83 5.91 -8.65 1.74
N ASP A 84 6.72 -8.98 2.75
CA ASP A 84 7.36 -10.28 2.88
C ASP A 84 6.35 -11.40 3.14
N ALA A 85 5.36 -11.16 4.00
CA ALA A 85 4.26 -12.10 4.24
C ALA A 85 3.49 -12.42 2.95
N ARG A 86 3.17 -11.38 2.16
CA ARG A 86 2.56 -11.56 0.84
C ARG A 86 3.44 -12.39 -0.08
N ARG A 87 4.74 -12.09 -0.13
CA ARG A 87 5.71 -12.80 -1.00
C ARG A 87 5.83 -14.26 -0.60
N ALA A 88 5.89 -14.57 0.69
CA ALA A 88 5.91 -15.93 1.21
C ALA A 88 4.63 -16.69 0.82
N ARG A 89 3.46 -16.05 0.94
CA ARG A 89 2.17 -16.63 0.52
C ARG A 89 2.14 -16.94 -0.98
N ALA A 90 2.60 -16.02 -1.83
CA ALA A 90 2.65 -16.23 -3.27
C ALA A 90 3.57 -17.40 -3.65
N LYS A 91 4.68 -17.60 -2.94
CA LYS A 91 5.57 -18.76 -3.14
C LYS A 91 4.94 -20.07 -2.66
N GLY A 92 4.24 -20.05 -1.52
CA GLY A 92 3.56 -21.23 -0.97
C GLY A 92 2.35 -21.70 -1.79
N ALA A 93 1.72 -20.80 -2.55
CA ALA A 93 0.62 -21.15 -3.46
C ALA A 93 1.08 -21.80 -4.79
N MET A 94 2.39 -21.83 -5.05
CA MET A 94 2.99 -22.46 -6.24
C MET A 94 3.58 -23.85 -5.95
N ALA A 95 3.40 -24.37 -4.73
CA ALA A 95 3.78 -25.72 -4.31
C ALA A 95 2.54 -26.62 -4.27
#